data_AF-A0A2T9YTL7-F1
#
_entry.id   AF-A0A2T9YTL7-F1
#
_cell.length_a   1.000
_cell.length_b   1.000
_cell.length_c   1.000
_cell.angle_alpha   90.00
_cell.angle_beta   90.00
_cell.angle_gamma   90.00
#
_symmetry.space_group_name_H-M   'P 1'
#
loop_
_entity.id
_entity.type
_entity.pdbx_description
1 polymer ?
#
loop_
_entity_poly.entity_id
_entity_poly.type
_entity_poly.pdbx_seq_one_letter_code
_entity_poly.pdbx_strand_id
1 'polypeptide(L)'
;MNKIVQAPYMDEVFHAGQAQAYCNGQFSTWDPKLTTPPGLYIVSFILAKIVNFLGLSETGGCTIKSLRTYNYFFSLLHFLVVYSIIKKLNKTKSDIWIAVATFTLMVFPVSFFFSFMYYTETLSNLLVLYGYSLSLDKSYWESAAVFLASLFLRQTNIIYAAMVLGWSILAEVGELGGEEAKTLIIKNSAYSTRSLEAFVSPFKKVFELSIENIAYMMRTLSGFLIVFAVFGGFIAANNGIVLGDKSNHVATLHFPQIYYLIMFLAGMCFPTISRIVDPIYFFRKNFLRSWRLLLYVSISLLMLYTVKYHTIEHPFILSDNRHFSFYIWKDVYRRHYLIRYLLVPVYFYAGWLCWRALAKAQSIVWCLIAVGGVFLTLIPSPLLEFRYFILPYYIYRLHIVQSSKSRMASEICWNLSISIGVYYLFFSKPFTWPSEPNSVMRFMW
;
A
#
# COMPACT_ATOMS: atom_id res chain seq x y z
N MET A 1 7.61 2.55 24.80
CA MET A 1 7.35 3.88 24.21
C MET A 1 8.63 4.71 24.19
N ASN A 2 8.81 5.46 23.11
CA ASN A 2 10.00 6.25 22.81
C ASN A 2 10.22 7.38 23.84
N LYS A 3 11.30 7.31 24.63
CA LYS A 3 11.69 8.35 25.60
C LYS A 3 12.56 9.45 24.99
N ILE A 4 13.06 9.24 23.77
CA ILE A 4 14.05 10.09 23.07
C ILE A 4 13.35 11.19 22.26
N VAL A 5 12.26 10.86 21.56
CA VAL A 5 11.47 11.82 20.77
C VAL A 5 10.12 11.97 21.44
N GLN A 6 9.98 12.96 22.32
CA GLN A 6 8.75 13.17 23.10
C GLN A 6 7.77 14.14 22.42
N ALA A 7 8.30 15.11 21.69
CA ALA A 7 7.53 16.03 20.85
C ALA A 7 6.98 15.30 19.60
N PRO A 8 5.87 15.78 19.02
CA PRO A 8 5.42 15.32 17.71
C PRO A 8 6.45 15.71 16.65
N TYR A 9 6.62 14.86 15.64
CA TYR A 9 7.64 15.04 14.60
C TYR A 9 7.06 15.03 13.18
N MET A 10 7.42 16.06 12.40
CA MET A 10 6.96 16.26 11.01
C MET A 10 5.42 16.34 10.92
N ASP A 11 4.77 15.57 10.04
CA ASP A 11 3.32 15.63 9.86
C ASP A 11 2.55 15.26 11.14
N GLU A 12 3.19 14.55 12.07
CA GLU A 12 2.62 14.21 13.37
C GLU A 12 2.22 15.47 14.16
N VAL A 13 2.90 16.60 13.94
CA VAL A 13 2.57 17.89 14.59
C VAL A 13 1.13 18.29 14.26
N PHE A 14 0.75 18.20 12.98
CA PHE A 14 -0.60 18.55 12.52
C PHE A 14 -1.62 17.51 12.99
N HIS A 15 -1.31 16.22 12.85
CA HIS A 15 -2.21 15.15 13.28
C HIS A 15 -2.49 15.19 14.78
N ALA A 16 -1.44 15.31 15.59
CA ALA A 16 -1.59 15.34 17.04
C ALA A 16 -2.26 16.62 17.53
N GLY A 17 -1.90 17.78 16.95
CA GLY A 17 -2.56 19.05 17.26
C GLY A 17 -4.06 19.00 17.00
N GLN A 18 -4.47 18.44 15.86
CA GLN A 18 -5.89 18.27 15.51
C GLN A 18 -6.63 17.29 16.45
N ALA A 19 -6.00 16.18 16.83
CA ALA A 19 -6.57 15.26 17.80
C ALA A 19 -6.76 15.93 19.17
N GLN A 20 -5.79 16.72 19.61
CA GLN A 20 -5.84 17.45 20.87
C GLN A 20 -6.93 18.54 20.87
N ALA A 21 -7.13 19.24 19.75
CA ALA A 21 -8.25 20.17 19.59
C ALA A 21 -9.60 19.48 19.81
N TYR A 22 -9.80 18.28 19.24
CA TYR A 22 -11.03 17.51 19.44
C TYR A 22 -11.18 17.04 20.89
N CYS A 23 -10.09 16.64 21.55
CA CYS A 23 -10.11 16.32 22.98
C CYS A 23 -10.53 17.49 23.86
N ASN A 24 -10.20 18.71 23.45
CA ASN A 24 -10.60 19.95 24.12
C ASN A 24 -12.02 20.42 23.73
N GLY A 25 -12.77 19.63 22.94
CA GLY A 25 -14.12 19.95 22.49
C GLY A 25 -14.18 20.91 21.30
N GLN A 26 -13.04 21.22 20.66
CA GLN A 26 -12.95 22.16 19.54
C GLN A 26 -13.18 21.45 18.19
N PHE A 27 -14.37 20.89 17.99
CA PHE A 27 -14.69 20.11 16.79
C PHE A 27 -14.80 20.93 15.50
N SER A 28 -15.01 22.25 15.61
CA SER A 28 -15.08 23.18 14.48
C SER A 28 -13.71 23.63 13.97
N THR A 29 -12.63 23.35 14.70
CA THR A 29 -11.27 23.75 14.30
C THR A 29 -10.70 22.72 13.33
N TRP A 30 -10.11 23.20 12.23
CA TRP A 30 -9.43 22.36 11.25
C TRP A 30 -8.09 22.97 10.84
N ASP A 31 -7.01 22.20 10.95
CA ASP A 31 -5.69 22.62 10.47
C ASP A 31 -5.66 22.58 8.92
N PRO A 32 -5.39 23.72 8.24
CA PRO A 32 -5.40 23.79 6.78
C PRO A 32 -4.30 22.96 6.11
N LYS A 33 -3.27 22.51 6.84
CA LYS A 33 -2.22 21.60 6.35
C LYS A 33 -2.67 20.15 6.28
N LEU A 34 -3.79 19.79 6.93
CA LEU A 34 -4.32 18.43 6.90
C LEU A 34 -5.08 18.15 5.62
N THR A 35 -4.55 17.20 4.86
CA THR A 35 -5.10 16.73 3.58
C THR A 35 -6.08 15.57 3.78
N THR A 36 -5.99 14.87 4.92
CA THR A 36 -6.76 13.68 5.28
C THR A 36 -8.04 14.02 6.05
N PRO A 37 -9.10 13.20 5.98
CA PRO A 37 -10.33 13.44 6.75
C PRO A 37 -10.18 13.17 8.26
N PRO A 38 -11.19 13.51 9.08
CA PRO A 38 -11.05 13.59 10.53
C PRO A 38 -11.02 12.24 11.27
N GLY A 39 -11.06 11.11 10.56
CA GLY A 39 -11.32 9.80 11.15
C GLY A 39 -10.31 9.39 12.22
N LEU A 40 -9.02 9.67 12.03
CA LEU A 40 -7.98 9.36 13.03
C LEU A 40 -8.23 10.11 14.34
N TYR A 41 -8.64 11.36 14.25
CA TYR A 41 -8.84 12.26 15.40
C TYR A 41 -10.13 11.91 16.14
N ILE A 42 -11.20 11.58 15.42
CA ILE A 42 -12.46 11.10 16.02
C ILE A 42 -12.22 9.81 16.79
N VAL A 43 -11.54 8.83 16.18
CA VAL A 43 -11.24 7.56 16.85
C VAL A 43 -10.36 7.80 18.07
N SER A 44 -9.36 8.67 17.98
CA SER A 44 -8.47 8.97 19.11
C SER A 44 -9.20 9.70 20.24
N PHE A 45 -10.13 10.60 19.91
CA PHE A 45 -11.01 11.24 20.89
C PHE A 45 -11.86 10.22 21.65
N ILE A 46 -12.50 9.28 20.94
CA ILE A 46 -13.29 8.22 21.56
C ILE A 46 -12.42 7.36 22.48
N LEU A 47 -11.25 6.93 22.01
CA LEU A 47 -10.31 6.15 22.83
C LEU A 47 -9.83 6.93 24.06
N ALA A 48 -9.59 8.23 23.94
CA ALA A 48 -9.22 9.05 25.08
C ALA A 48 -10.34 9.14 26.12
N LYS A 49 -11.60 9.29 25.69
CA LYS A 49 -12.75 9.25 26.60
C LYS A 49 -12.89 7.90 27.31
N ILE A 50 -12.70 6.78 26.59
CA ILE A 50 -12.72 5.44 27.18
C ILE A 50 -11.59 5.27 28.20
N VAL A 51 -10.37 5.64 27.85
CA VAL A 51 -9.20 5.53 28.73
C VAL A 51 -9.36 6.39 29.98
N ASN A 52 -9.89 7.61 29.86
CA ASN A 52 -10.17 8.49 30.99
C ASN A 52 -11.29 7.91 31.87
N PHE A 53 -12.38 7.44 31.27
CA PHE A 53 -13.48 6.79 31.99
C PHE A 53 -13.02 5.56 32.81
N LEU A 54 -12.11 4.77 32.24
CA LEU A 54 -11.53 3.60 32.92
C LEU A 54 -10.43 3.94 33.94
N GLY A 55 -10.10 5.23 34.14
CA GLY A 55 -9.02 5.65 35.04
C GLY A 55 -7.62 5.21 34.59
N LEU A 56 -7.44 4.88 33.31
CA LEU A 56 -6.18 4.37 32.76
C LEU A 56 -5.19 5.48 32.36
N SER A 57 -5.61 6.74 32.43
CA SER A 57 -4.74 7.89 32.14
C SER A 57 -5.04 9.07 33.06
N GLU A 58 -4.02 9.50 33.80
CA GLU A 58 -4.05 10.71 34.63
C GLU A 58 -4.07 12.01 33.81
N THR A 59 -3.77 11.92 32.51
CA THR A 59 -3.66 13.08 31.59
C THR A 59 -4.78 13.13 30.56
N GLY A 60 -5.90 12.45 30.83
CA GLY A 60 -7.10 12.48 29.98
C GLY A 60 -6.97 11.77 28.63
N GLY A 61 -5.88 11.03 28.37
CA GLY A 61 -5.74 10.16 27.19
C GLY A 61 -5.33 10.84 25.88
N CYS A 62 -5.08 12.15 25.82
CA CYS A 62 -4.75 12.85 24.56
C CYS A 62 -3.32 13.40 24.45
N THR A 63 -2.41 12.96 25.30
CA THR A 63 -0.98 13.28 25.14
C THR A 63 -0.40 12.60 23.90
N ILE A 64 0.69 13.12 23.33
CA ILE A 64 1.43 12.47 22.22
C ILE A 64 1.75 11.01 22.53
N LYS A 65 2.13 10.74 23.78
CA LYS A 65 2.39 9.40 24.30
C LYS A 65 1.15 8.50 24.13
N SER A 66 -0.01 8.97 24.55
CA SER A 66 -1.28 8.23 24.41
C SER A 66 -1.67 8.03 22.94
N LEU A 67 -1.57 9.07 22.11
CA LEU A 67 -1.90 9.01 20.69
C LEU A 67 -1.03 7.98 19.93
N ARG A 68 0.29 7.97 20.17
CA ARG A 68 1.19 6.94 19.63
C ARG A 68 0.87 5.54 20.17
N THR A 69 0.39 5.43 21.41
CA THR A 69 -0.06 4.16 21.99
C THR A 69 -1.28 3.61 21.26
N TYR A 70 -2.22 4.47 20.84
CA TYR A 70 -3.36 4.05 20.03
C TYR A 70 -2.92 3.47 18.69
N ASN A 71 -1.95 4.09 18.02
CA ASN A 71 -1.36 3.52 16.80
C ASN A 71 -0.67 2.18 17.04
N TYR A 72 0.05 2.04 18.15
CA TYR A 72 0.62 0.76 18.53
C TYR A 72 -0.47 -0.29 18.76
N PHE A 73 -1.56 0.05 19.45
CA PHE A 73 -2.71 -0.84 19.63
C PHE A 73 -3.36 -1.25 18.31
N PHE A 74 -3.55 -0.31 17.38
CA PHE A 74 -4.04 -0.63 16.03
C PHE A 74 -3.08 -1.57 15.28
N SER A 75 -1.78 -1.47 15.51
CA SER A 75 -0.82 -2.41 14.93
C SER A 75 -0.97 -3.85 15.46
N LEU A 76 -1.45 -4.02 16.70
CA LEU A 76 -1.78 -5.34 17.25
C LEU A 76 -3.05 -5.90 16.61
N LEU A 77 -4.09 -5.08 16.43
CA LEU A 77 -5.28 -5.49 15.68
C LEU A 77 -4.95 -5.82 14.22
N HIS A 78 -4.02 -5.06 13.63
CA HIS A 78 -3.54 -5.28 12.28
C HIS A 78 -2.84 -6.63 12.14
N PHE A 79 -2.04 -7.04 13.14
CA PHE A 79 -1.49 -8.40 13.20
C PHE A 79 -2.59 -9.47 13.12
N LEU A 80 -3.69 -9.32 13.88
CA LEU A 80 -4.80 -10.27 13.89
C LEU A 80 -5.51 -10.35 12.53
N VAL A 81 -5.72 -9.19 11.89
CA VAL A 81 -6.33 -9.12 10.56
C VAL A 81 -5.44 -9.77 9.51
N VAL A 82 -4.13 -9.49 9.51
CA VAL A 82 -3.17 -10.12 8.59
C VAL A 82 -3.11 -11.63 8.80
N TYR A 83 -3.08 -12.09 10.06
CA TYR A 83 -3.13 -13.52 10.39
C TYR A 83 -4.39 -14.19 9.82
N SER A 84 -5.54 -13.56 10.01
CA SER A 84 -6.83 -14.04 9.49
C SER A 84 -6.83 -14.16 7.96
N ILE A 85 -6.34 -13.14 7.25
CA ILE A 85 -6.23 -13.16 5.78
C ILE A 85 -5.31 -14.29 5.32
N ILE A 86 -4.12 -14.43 5.91
CA ILE A 86 -3.16 -15.47 5.52
C ILE A 86 -3.78 -16.85 5.72
N LYS A 87 -4.49 -17.08 6.83
CA LYS A 87 -5.19 -18.34 7.11
C LYS A 87 -6.27 -18.63 6.06
N LYS A 88 -7.06 -17.64 5.67
CA LYS A 88 -8.11 -17.76 4.64
C LYS A 88 -7.53 -18.09 3.27
N LEU A 89 -6.45 -17.40 2.88
CA LEU A 89 -5.78 -17.59 1.59
C LEU A 89 -4.97 -18.90 1.53
N ASN A 90 -4.56 -19.46 2.67
CA ASN A 90 -3.65 -20.61 2.73
C ASN A 90 -4.16 -21.73 3.65
N LYS A 91 -5.39 -22.19 3.43
CA LYS A 91 -6.10 -23.19 4.26
C LYS A 91 -5.34 -24.50 4.52
N THR A 92 -4.39 -24.87 3.67
CA THR A 92 -3.62 -26.11 3.76
C THR A 92 -2.30 -25.98 4.55
N LYS A 93 -1.94 -24.76 4.99
CA LYS A 93 -0.70 -24.53 5.73
C LYS A 93 -0.91 -24.70 7.23
N SER A 94 0.14 -25.13 7.94
CA SER A 94 0.10 -25.25 9.40
C SER A 94 0.08 -23.89 10.10
N ASP A 95 -0.46 -23.83 11.31
CA ASP A 95 -0.55 -22.59 12.11
C ASP A 95 0.83 -21.95 12.34
N ILE A 96 1.89 -22.75 12.54
CA ILE A 96 3.27 -22.25 12.65
C ILE A 96 3.69 -21.52 11.37
N TRP A 97 3.36 -22.07 10.20
CA TRP A 97 3.70 -21.42 8.93
C TRP A 97 2.94 -20.09 8.79
N ILE A 98 1.66 -20.06 9.16
CA ILE A 98 0.82 -18.85 9.14
C ILE A 98 1.37 -17.79 10.10
N ALA A 99 1.77 -18.18 11.31
CA ALA A 99 2.36 -17.28 12.29
C ALA A 99 3.68 -16.65 11.78
N VAL A 100 4.57 -17.46 11.18
CA VAL A 100 5.82 -16.95 10.59
C VAL A 100 5.53 -16.01 9.41
N ALA A 101 4.58 -16.34 8.54
CA ALA A 101 4.18 -15.48 7.43
C ALA A 101 3.60 -14.14 7.92
N THR A 102 2.75 -14.19 8.95
CA THR A 102 2.17 -13.00 9.60
C THR A 102 3.27 -12.12 10.17
N PHE A 103 4.20 -12.71 10.94
CA PHE A 103 5.32 -11.97 11.51
C PHE A 103 6.21 -11.35 10.42
N THR A 104 6.45 -12.05 9.31
CA THR A 104 7.21 -11.54 8.15
C THR A 104 6.59 -10.26 7.57
N LEU A 105 5.26 -10.23 7.43
CA LEU A 105 4.53 -9.04 6.96
C LEU A 105 4.53 -7.90 7.99
N MET A 106 4.48 -8.23 9.29
CA MET A 106 4.41 -7.24 10.36
C MET A 106 5.77 -6.58 10.68
N VAL A 107 6.89 -7.22 10.32
CA VAL A 107 8.23 -6.60 10.39
C VAL A 107 8.57 -5.78 9.14
N PHE A 108 7.61 -5.55 8.24
CA PHE A 108 7.82 -4.68 7.07
C PHE A 108 8.29 -3.28 7.52
N PRO A 109 9.49 -2.81 7.11
CA PRO A 109 10.16 -1.72 7.80
C PRO A 109 9.40 -0.39 7.84
N VAL A 110 8.69 -0.04 6.75
CA VAL A 110 7.95 1.23 6.67
C VAL A 110 6.72 1.18 7.57
N SER A 111 5.88 0.15 7.44
CA SER A 111 4.69 0.01 8.31
C SER A 111 5.08 -0.18 9.78
N PHE A 112 6.20 -0.86 10.06
CA PHE A 112 6.71 -1.04 11.41
C PHE A 112 7.22 0.28 12.02
N PHE A 113 7.69 1.24 11.22
CA PHE A 113 8.06 2.57 11.72
C PHE A 113 6.82 3.39 12.09
N PHE A 114 5.82 3.44 11.20
CA PHE A 114 4.60 4.22 11.40
C PHE A 114 3.65 3.63 12.46
N SER A 115 3.86 2.39 12.93
CA SER A 115 3.11 1.84 14.07
C SER A 115 3.47 2.50 15.40
N PHE A 116 4.63 3.16 15.50
CA PHE A 116 5.08 3.86 16.70
C PHE A 116 4.94 5.39 16.62
N MET A 117 4.49 5.92 15.48
CA MET A 117 4.25 7.34 15.24
C MET A 117 2.73 7.57 15.09
N TYR A 118 2.24 8.77 15.41
CA TYR A 118 0.81 9.09 15.31
C TYR A 118 0.46 9.64 13.92
N TYR A 119 0.11 8.71 13.04
CA TYR A 119 -0.06 8.87 11.61
C TYR A 119 -1.29 8.08 11.15
N THR A 120 -1.92 8.47 10.03
CA THR A 120 -3.16 7.81 9.53
C THR A 120 -2.91 6.41 8.98
N GLU A 121 -1.67 6.11 8.60
CA GLU A 121 -1.20 4.94 7.88
C GLU A 121 -1.61 3.63 8.58
N THR A 122 -1.37 3.53 9.88
CA THR A 122 -1.59 2.28 10.64
C THR A 122 -3.07 1.89 10.70
N LEU A 123 -3.94 2.84 11.07
CA LEU A 123 -5.38 2.60 11.15
C LEU A 123 -6.00 2.46 9.74
N SER A 124 -5.53 3.24 8.77
CA SER A 124 -5.97 3.11 7.37
C SER A 124 -5.66 1.73 6.80
N ASN A 125 -4.44 1.23 7.00
CA ASN A 125 -4.03 -0.10 6.52
C ASN A 125 -4.82 -1.22 7.22
N LEU A 126 -5.04 -1.10 8.53
CA LEU A 126 -5.90 -2.00 9.30
C LEU A 126 -7.30 -2.10 8.69
N LEU A 127 -7.98 -0.97 8.44
CA LEU A 127 -9.34 -0.97 7.91
C LEU A 127 -9.41 -1.50 6.48
N VAL A 128 -8.49 -1.11 5.60
CA VAL A 128 -8.47 -1.62 4.21
C VAL A 128 -8.27 -3.14 4.18
N LEU A 129 -7.32 -3.66 4.94
CA LEU A 129 -7.10 -5.11 5.01
C LEU A 129 -8.24 -5.83 5.75
N TYR A 130 -8.88 -5.21 6.73
CA TYR A 130 -10.05 -5.80 7.39
C TYR A 130 -11.25 -5.88 6.44
N GLY A 131 -11.53 -4.82 5.69
CA GLY A 131 -12.53 -4.82 4.63
C GLY A 131 -12.25 -5.91 3.60
N TYR A 132 -10.99 -6.05 3.17
CA TYR A 132 -10.58 -7.15 2.30
C TYR A 132 -10.82 -8.53 2.95
N SER A 133 -10.45 -8.72 4.22
CA SER A 133 -10.69 -9.97 4.97
C SER A 133 -12.17 -10.37 5.00
N LEU A 134 -13.07 -9.41 5.19
CA LEU A 134 -14.53 -9.63 5.17
C LEU A 134 -15.03 -10.03 3.78
N SER A 135 -14.48 -9.44 2.71
CA SER A 135 -14.83 -9.85 1.34
C SER A 135 -14.42 -11.30 1.03
N LEU A 136 -13.33 -11.79 1.62
CA LEU A 136 -12.93 -13.20 1.49
C LEU A 136 -13.92 -14.17 2.16
N ASP A 137 -14.68 -13.68 3.16
CA ASP A 137 -15.78 -14.42 3.80
C ASP A 137 -17.13 -14.19 3.10
N LYS A 138 -17.13 -13.40 2.00
CA LYS A 138 -18.33 -12.93 1.27
C LYS A 138 -19.28 -12.06 2.09
N SER A 139 -18.81 -11.52 3.21
CA SER A 139 -19.48 -10.48 3.99
C SER A 139 -19.29 -9.12 3.30
N TYR A 140 -19.90 -8.96 2.12
CA TYR A 140 -19.65 -7.81 1.23
C TYR A 140 -20.20 -6.49 1.77
N TRP A 141 -21.31 -6.53 2.50
CA TRP A 141 -21.89 -5.32 3.11
C TRP A 141 -21.06 -4.83 4.28
N GLU A 142 -20.57 -5.73 5.13
CA GLU A 142 -19.65 -5.43 6.22
C GLU A 142 -18.32 -4.94 5.66
N SER A 143 -17.82 -5.59 4.60
CA SER A 143 -16.64 -5.13 3.86
C SER A 143 -16.80 -3.69 3.37
N ALA A 144 -17.93 -3.40 2.72
CA ALA A 144 -18.26 -2.06 2.23
C ALA A 144 -18.37 -1.03 3.37
N ALA A 145 -19.00 -1.38 4.49
CA ALA A 145 -19.09 -0.49 5.66
C ALA A 145 -17.71 -0.16 6.24
N VAL A 146 -16.82 -1.15 6.33
CA VAL A 146 -15.43 -0.95 6.75
C VAL A 146 -14.67 -0.08 5.75
N PHE A 147 -14.88 -0.27 4.45
CA PHE A 147 -14.28 0.59 3.43
C PHE A 147 -14.80 2.03 3.52
N LEU A 148 -16.10 2.24 3.76
CA LEU A 148 -16.66 3.56 4.00
C LEU A 148 -16.01 4.24 5.20
N ALA A 149 -15.84 3.51 6.32
CA ALA A 149 -15.11 4.01 7.48
C ALA A 149 -13.64 4.34 7.13
N SER A 150 -12.99 3.53 6.30
CA SER A 150 -11.61 3.77 5.86
C SER A 150 -11.45 5.07 5.05
N LEU A 151 -12.50 5.54 4.36
CA LEU A 151 -12.47 6.80 3.63
C LEU A 151 -12.32 8.01 4.56
N PHE A 152 -12.76 7.92 5.82
CA PHE A 152 -12.52 8.96 6.82
C PHE A 152 -11.05 9.05 7.27
N LEU A 153 -10.22 8.08 6.92
CA LEU A 153 -8.79 8.08 7.21
C LEU A 153 -8.02 8.60 6.01
N ARG A 154 -8.29 8.05 4.82
CA ARG A 154 -7.63 8.44 3.57
C ARG A 154 -8.57 8.28 2.39
N GLN A 155 -8.61 9.29 1.52
CA GLN A 155 -9.44 9.29 0.32
C GLN A 155 -8.97 8.25 -0.70
N THR A 156 -7.67 7.98 -0.77
CA THR A 156 -7.08 6.95 -1.65
C THR A 156 -7.62 5.55 -1.39
N ASN A 157 -8.21 5.30 -0.21
CA ASN A 157 -8.81 4.00 0.12
C ASN A 157 -9.97 3.61 -0.81
N ILE A 158 -10.58 4.56 -1.51
CA ILE A 158 -11.62 4.29 -2.52
C ILE A 158 -11.11 3.38 -3.65
N ILE A 159 -9.84 3.51 -4.02
CA ILE A 159 -9.23 2.69 -5.08
C ILE A 159 -9.09 1.25 -4.60
N TYR A 160 -8.73 1.05 -3.33
CA TYR A 160 -8.67 -0.29 -2.74
C TYR A 160 -10.05 -0.90 -2.55
N ALA A 161 -11.09 -0.10 -2.27
CA ALA A 161 -12.48 -0.56 -2.30
C ALA A 161 -12.88 -1.05 -3.69
N ALA A 162 -12.48 -0.34 -4.75
CA ALA A 162 -12.72 -0.75 -6.15
C ALA A 162 -11.96 -2.02 -6.52
N MET A 163 -10.71 -2.18 -6.04
CA MET A 163 -9.95 -3.42 -6.22
C MET A 163 -10.64 -4.61 -5.55
N VAL A 164 -11.08 -4.45 -4.30
CA VAL A 164 -11.79 -5.51 -3.57
C VAL A 164 -13.14 -5.82 -4.22
N LEU A 165 -13.87 -4.83 -4.70
CA LEU A 165 -15.08 -5.05 -5.49
C LEU A 165 -14.76 -5.90 -6.74
N GLY A 166 -13.71 -5.56 -7.48
CA GLY A 166 -13.30 -6.31 -8.67
C GLY A 166 -12.95 -7.78 -8.36
N TRP A 167 -12.24 -8.04 -7.27
CA TRP A 167 -11.96 -9.41 -6.84
C TRP A 167 -13.19 -10.14 -6.30
N SER A 168 -14.13 -9.42 -5.67
CA SER A 168 -15.41 -9.98 -5.21
C SER A 168 -16.27 -10.39 -6.41
N ILE A 169 -16.33 -9.56 -7.46
CA ILE A 169 -16.97 -9.92 -8.74
C ILE A 169 -16.34 -11.19 -9.30
N LEU A 170 -15.01 -11.26 -9.34
CA LEU A 170 -14.26 -12.43 -9.83
C LEU A 170 -14.62 -13.71 -9.05
N ALA A 171 -14.74 -13.60 -7.72
CA ALA A 171 -15.09 -14.71 -6.86
C ALA A 171 -16.53 -15.20 -7.11
N GLU A 172 -17.50 -14.29 -7.17
CA GLU A 172 -18.91 -14.63 -7.40
C GLU A 172 -19.15 -15.25 -8.77
N VAL A 173 -18.62 -14.65 -9.86
CA VAL A 173 -18.79 -15.21 -11.20
C VAL A 173 -18.05 -16.53 -11.36
N GLY A 174 -16.91 -16.69 -10.70
CA GLY A 174 -16.18 -17.95 -10.68
C GLY A 174 -16.96 -19.09 -10.03
N GLU A 175 -17.85 -18.79 -9.08
CA GLU A 175 -18.72 -19.79 -8.48
C GLU A 175 -20.00 -20.05 -9.29
N LEU A 176 -20.64 -18.98 -9.77
CA LEU A 176 -21.85 -19.07 -10.59
C LEU A 176 -21.60 -19.86 -11.89
N GLY A 177 -20.42 -19.68 -12.50
CA GLY A 177 -20.02 -20.39 -13.72
C GLY A 177 -19.49 -21.81 -13.51
N GLY A 178 -19.52 -22.35 -12.29
CA GLY A 178 -19.07 -23.70 -11.97
C GLY A 178 -17.55 -23.92 -12.11
N GLU A 179 -17.11 -25.18 -12.07
CA GLU A 179 -15.68 -25.52 -12.06
C GLU A 179 -14.93 -25.13 -13.34
N GLU A 180 -15.60 -25.07 -14.48
CA GLU A 180 -15.01 -24.59 -15.74
C GLU A 180 -14.63 -23.11 -15.64
N ALA A 181 -15.59 -22.25 -15.27
CA ALA A 181 -15.34 -20.82 -15.10
C ALA A 181 -14.34 -20.57 -13.98
N LYS A 182 -14.45 -21.25 -12.84
CA LYS A 182 -13.50 -21.15 -11.73
C LYS A 182 -12.07 -21.49 -12.18
N THR A 183 -11.92 -22.52 -13.01
CA THR A 183 -10.61 -22.89 -13.54
C THR A 183 -10.06 -21.83 -14.47
N LEU A 184 -10.87 -21.35 -15.40
CA LEU A 184 -10.48 -20.34 -16.39
C LEU A 184 -10.14 -18.97 -15.75
N ILE A 185 -10.97 -18.53 -14.81
CA ILE A 185 -11.00 -17.16 -14.28
C ILE A 185 -10.11 -17.01 -13.04
N ILE A 186 -10.03 -18.05 -12.19
CA ILE A 186 -9.37 -17.98 -10.88
C ILE A 186 -8.13 -18.87 -10.82
N LYS A 187 -8.23 -20.16 -11.19
CA LYS A 187 -7.13 -21.12 -10.99
C LYS A 187 -6.03 -21.01 -12.05
N ASN A 188 -6.36 -20.63 -13.28
CA ASN A 188 -5.39 -20.47 -14.35
C ASN A 188 -4.48 -19.27 -14.08
N SER A 189 -3.23 -19.57 -13.75
CA SER A 189 -2.21 -18.56 -13.45
C SER A 189 -1.96 -17.63 -14.64
N ALA A 190 -1.70 -16.34 -14.41
CA ALA A 190 -1.28 -15.43 -15.46
C ALA A 190 0.05 -15.88 -16.12
N TYR A 191 0.85 -16.70 -15.45
CA TYR A 191 2.09 -17.27 -15.98
C TYR A 191 1.85 -18.29 -17.11
N SER A 192 0.69 -18.95 -17.16
CA SER A 192 0.32 -19.88 -18.23
C SER A 192 -0.33 -19.18 -19.43
N THR A 193 -0.64 -17.88 -19.35
CA THR A 193 -1.16 -17.08 -20.47
C THR A 193 -0.07 -16.87 -21.52
N ARG A 194 -0.17 -17.57 -22.67
CA ARG A 194 0.82 -17.52 -23.75
C ARG A 194 0.27 -17.10 -25.12
N SER A 195 -1.04 -17.12 -25.30
CA SER A 195 -1.74 -16.74 -26.53
C SER A 195 -2.72 -15.60 -26.27
N LEU A 196 -3.13 -14.90 -27.33
CA LEU A 196 -4.17 -13.88 -27.25
C LEU A 196 -5.49 -14.47 -26.74
N GLU A 197 -5.85 -15.66 -27.20
CA GLU A 197 -7.08 -16.33 -26.76
C GLU A 197 -7.06 -16.64 -25.25
N ALA A 198 -5.95 -17.16 -24.72
CA ALA A 198 -5.80 -17.39 -23.28
C ALA A 198 -5.78 -16.09 -22.45
N PHE A 199 -5.47 -14.95 -23.08
CA PHE A 199 -5.57 -13.64 -22.44
C PHE A 199 -7.01 -13.14 -22.45
N VAL A 200 -7.73 -13.26 -23.57
CA VAL A 200 -9.05 -12.66 -23.78
C VAL A 200 -10.19 -13.50 -23.16
N SER A 201 -10.11 -14.83 -23.22
CA SER A 201 -11.21 -15.72 -22.81
C SER A 201 -11.66 -15.56 -21.36
N PRO A 202 -10.77 -15.33 -20.35
CA PRO A 202 -11.22 -15.05 -18.99
C PRO A 202 -12.05 -13.75 -18.89
N PHE A 203 -11.71 -12.71 -19.66
CA PHE A 203 -12.46 -11.44 -19.65
C PHE A 203 -13.84 -11.60 -20.26
N LYS A 204 -13.93 -12.29 -21.41
CA LYS A 204 -15.22 -12.61 -22.03
C LYS A 204 -16.11 -13.37 -21.05
N LYS A 205 -15.56 -14.41 -20.40
CA LYS A 205 -16.34 -15.24 -19.46
C LYS A 205 -16.77 -14.46 -18.21
N VAL A 206 -15.90 -13.61 -17.65
CA VAL A 206 -16.28 -12.72 -16.54
C VAL A 206 -17.39 -11.77 -16.96
N PHE A 207 -17.30 -11.18 -18.15
CA PHE A 207 -18.30 -10.25 -18.67
C PHE A 207 -19.66 -10.94 -18.89
N GLU A 208 -19.69 -12.06 -19.62
CA GLU A 208 -20.89 -12.87 -19.88
C GLU A 208 -21.61 -13.23 -18.57
N LEU A 209 -20.90 -13.85 -17.62
CA LEU A 209 -21.47 -14.29 -16.35
C LEU A 209 -21.94 -13.11 -15.48
N SER A 210 -21.25 -11.96 -15.53
CA SER A 210 -21.65 -10.76 -14.81
C SER A 210 -22.96 -10.19 -15.35
N ILE A 211 -23.15 -10.19 -16.68
CA ILE A 211 -24.38 -9.71 -17.31
C ILE A 211 -25.54 -10.67 -17.09
N GLU A 212 -25.31 -11.97 -17.28
CA GLU A 212 -26.32 -13.02 -17.02
C GLU A 212 -26.85 -12.98 -15.58
N ASN A 213 -26.00 -12.60 -14.63
CA ASN A 213 -26.32 -12.57 -13.20
C ASN A 213 -26.39 -11.16 -12.61
N ILE A 214 -26.62 -10.13 -13.44
CA ILE A 214 -26.49 -8.72 -13.02
C ILE A 214 -27.36 -8.36 -11.82
N ALA A 215 -28.60 -8.86 -11.73
CA ALA A 215 -29.49 -8.59 -10.60
C ALA A 215 -28.93 -9.15 -9.28
N TYR A 216 -28.37 -10.37 -9.32
CA TYR A 216 -27.70 -10.97 -8.17
C TYR A 216 -26.46 -10.16 -7.78
N MET A 217 -25.61 -9.81 -8.75
CA MET A 217 -24.39 -9.03 -8.52
C MET A 217 -24.69 -7.67 -7.90
N MET A 218 -25.69 -6.96 -8.44
CA MET A 218 -26.12 -5.65 -7.93
C MET A 218 -26.63 -5.75 -6.50
N ARG A 219 -27.44 -6.78 -6.18
CA ARG A 219 -27.93 -6.98 -4.81
C ARG A 219 -26.79 -7.30 -3.85
N THR A 220 -25.93 -8.25 -4.23
CA THR A 220 -24.85 -8.77 -3.38
C THR A 220 -23.75 -7.73 -3.12
N LEU A 221 -23.45 -6.88 -4.10
CA LEU A 221 -22.34 -5.91 -4.02
C LEU A 221 -22.81 -4.45 -3.89
N SER A 222 -24.10 -4.22 -3.68
CA SER A 222 -24.72 -2.89 -3.54
C SER A 222 -24.06 -2.03 -2.46
N GLY A 223 -23.58 -2.62 -1.37
CA GLY A 223 -22.84 -1.89 -0.33
C GLY A 223 -21.65 -1.10 -0.89
N PHE A 224 -20.87 -1.68 -1.81
CA PHE A 224 -19.75 -0.98 -2.46
C PHE A 224 -20.23 0.16 -3.36
N LEU A 225 -21.35 -0.02 -4.06
CA LEU A 225 -21.95 1.03 -4.90
C LEU A 225 -22.34 2.26 -4.05
N ILE A 226 -22.85 2.04 -2.85
CA ILE A 226 -23.13 3.12 -1.88
C ILE A 226 -21.83 3.82 -1.49
N VAL A 227 -20.74 3.09 -1.23
CA VAL A 227 -19.43 3.70 -0.92
C VAL A 227 -18.97 4.61 -2.06
N PHE A 228 -19.07 4.17 -3.31
CA PHE A 228 -18.69 4.99 -4.47
C PHE A 228 -19.62 6.20 -4.65
N ALA A 229 -20.92 6.04 -4.43
CA ALA A 229 -21.88 7.13 -4.52
C ALA A 229 -21.62 8.20 -3.45
N VAL A 230 -21.38 7.80 -2.20
CA VAL A 230 -21.03 8.73 -1.11
C VAL A 230 -19.72 9.46 -1.41
N PHE A 231 -18.70 8.75 -1.90
CA PHE A 231 -17.44 9.38 -2.28
C PHE A 231 -17.57 10.33 -3.48
N GLY A 232 -18.39 9.98 -4.47
CA GLY A 232 -18.71 10.85 -5.60
C GLY A 232 -19.44 12.13 -5.16
N GLY A 233 -20.41 12.00 -4.25
CA GLY A 233 -21.08 13.14 -3.60
C GLY A 233 -20.11 14.02 -2.83
N PHE A 234 -19.15 13.43 -2.11
CA PHE A 234 -18.08 14.16 -1.45
C PHE A 234 -17.22 14.96 -2.44
N ILE A 235 -16.77 14.37 -3.54
CA ILE A 235 -15.97 15.08 -4.55
C ILE A 235 -16.73 16.29 -5.11
N ALA A 236 -18.02 16.09 -5.44
CA ALA A 236 -18.89 17.14 -5.96
C ALA A 236 -19.07 18.29 -4.95
N ALA A 237 -19.23 17.97 -3.66
CA ALA A 237 -19.37 18.97 -2.60
C ALA A 237 -18.04 19.68 -2.27
N ASN A 238 -16.91 18.97 -2.30
CA ASN A 238 -15.60 19.48 -1.89
C ASN A 238 -14.82 20.18 -3.03
N ASN A 239 -15.25 20.05 -4.28
CA ASN A 239 -14.53 20.51 -5.47
C ASN A 239 -13.08 20.00 -5.51
N GLY A 240 -12.89 18.70 -5.22
CA GLY A 240 -11.58 18.07 -5.20
C GLY A 240 -11.51 16.84 -4.31
N ILE A 241 -10.43 16.07 -4.44
CA ILE A 241 -10.21 14.84 -3.66
C ILE A 241 -9.67 15.16 -2.27
N VAL A 242 -8.84 16.21 -2.15
CA VAL A 242 -8.12 16.54 -0.91
C VAL A 242 -8.86 17.62 -0.13
N LEU A 243 -8.84 17.54 1.21
CA LEU A 243 -9.53 18.49 2.09
C LEU A 243 -8.72 19.79 2.30
N GLY A 244 -7.46 19.67 2.70
CA GLY A 244 -6.52 20.79 2.88
C GLY A 244 -5.35 20.77 1.88
N ASP A 245 -4.50 21.80 1.95
CA ASP A 245 -3.27 21.95 1.14
C ASP A 245 -3.41 21.63 -0.37
N LYS A 246 -4.54 22.01 -0.97
CA LYS A 246 -4.92 21.63 -2.35
C LYS A 246 -3.88 22.00 -3.41
N SER A 247 -3.16 23.11 -3.25
CA SER A 247 -2.16 23.58 -4.21
C SER A 247 -0.95 22.66 -4.35
N ASN A 248 -0.59 21.92 -3.29
CA ASN A 248 0.53 20.98 -3.30
C ASN A 248 0.09 19.54 -3.64
N HIS A 249 -1.22 19.31 -3.76
CA HIS A 249 -1.80 17.99 -3.98
C HIS A 249 -2.62 17.93 -5.28
N VAL A 250 -2.16 18.66 -6.30
CA VAL A 250 -2.73 18.59 -7.65
C VAL A 250 -2.34 17.25 -8.28
N ALA A 251 -3.32 16.53 -8.82
CA ALA A 251 -3.08 15.28 -9.52
C ALA A 251 -2.18 15.51 -10.74
N THR A 252 -1.18 14.65 -10.90
CA THR A 252 -0.22 14.72 -12.01
C THR A 252 -0.07 13.35 -12.67
N LEU A 253 0.72 13.24 -13.74
CA LEU A 253 1.02 11.95 -14.34
C LEU A 253 2.46 11.56 -14.02
N HIS A 254 2.71 11.04 -12.81
CA HIS A 254 4.03 10.60 -12.37
C HIS A 254 4.23 9.09 -12.57
N PHE A 255 4.25 8.63 -13.84
CA PHE A 255 4.41 7.20 -14.20
C PHE A 255 5.59 6.49 -13.50
N PRO A 256 6.78 7.11 -13.36
CA PRO A 256 7.90 6.55 -12.60
C PRO A 256 7.62 6.10 -11.17
N GLN A 257 6.54 6.54 -10.51
CA GLN A 257 6.12 6.00 -9.20
C GLN A 257 5.97 4.47 -9.22
N ILE A 258 5.51 3.91 -10.34
CA ILE A 258 5.41 2.46 -10.51
C ILE A 258 6.80 1.81 -10.54
N TYR A 259 7.78 2.47 -11.14
CA TYR A 259 9.16 1.98 -11.20
C TYR A 259 9.84 2.02 -9.82
N TYR A 260 9.53 3.05 -9.04
CA TYR A 260 9.97 3.15 -7.65
C TYR A 260 9.33 2.04 -6.80
N LEU A 261 8.03 1.80 -6.97
CA LEU A 261 7.33 0.71 -6.28
C LEU A 261 7.93 -0.66 -6.64
N ILE A 262 8.11 -1.01 -7.92
CA ILE A 262 8.63 -2.35 -8.29
C ILE A 262 10.06 -2.57 -7.77
N MET A 263 10.90 -1.55 -7.75
CA MET A 263 12.21 -1.63 -7.10
C MET A 263 12.09 -1.82 -5.60
N PHE A 264 11.18 -1.08 -4.97
CA PHE A 264 10.92 -1.17 -3.54
C PHE A 264 10.42 -2.57 -3.16
N LEU A 265 9.44 -3.11 -3.90
CA LEU A 265 8.95 -4.48 -3.71
C LEU A 265 10.05 -5.52 -3.94
N ALA A 266 10.86 -5.35 -4.99
CA ALA A 266 11.95 -6.27 -5.29
C ALA A 266 13.00 -6.29 -4.17
N GLY A 267 13.32 -5.13 -3.59
CA GLY A 267 14.25 -5.00 -2.47
C GLY A 267 13.68 -5.54 -1.16
N MET A 268 12.45 -5.16 -0.78
CA MET A 268 11.84 -5.57 0.49
C MET A 268 11.47 -7.06 0.51
N CYS A 269 11.05 -7.62 -0.63
CA CYS A 269 10.72 -9.05 -0.75
C CYS A 269 11.89 -9.91 -1.28
N PHE A 270 13.11 -9.38 -1.36
CA PHE A 270 14.24 -10.03 -2.05
C PHE A 270 14.47 -11.48 -1.62
N PRO A 271 14.52 -11.85 -0.32
CA PRO A 271 14.75 -13.24 0.09
C PRO A 271 13.65 -14.21 -0.36
N THR A 272 12.42 -13.72 -0.53
CA THR A 272 11.28 -14.51 -1.00
C THR A 272 11.27 -14.66 -2.52
N ILE A 273 11.60 -13.62 -3.28
CA ILE A 273 11.50 -13.65 -4.76
C ILE A 273 12.81 -14.00 -5.48
N SER A 274 13.96 -13.95 -4.81
CA SER A 274 15.30 -14.12 -5.41
C SER A 274 15.52 -15.43 -6.16
N ARG A 275 14.91 -16.55 -5.73
CA ARG A 275 15.03 -17.84 -6.46
C ARG A 275 14.14 -17.96 -7.69
N ILE A 276 13.31 -16.95 -7.99
CA ILE A 276 12.29 -17.09 -9.01
C ILE A 276 12.91 -17.24 -10.40
N VAL A 277 14.14 -16.72 -10.68
CA VAL A 277 15.00 -17.04 -11.85
C VAL A 277 16.48 -16.67 -11.66
N ASP A 278 17.38 -17.49 -12.22
CA ASP A 278 18.77 -17.15 -12.53
C ASP A 278 18.85 -16.03 -13.61
N PRO A 279 19.47 -14.87 -13.33
CA PRO A 279 19.63 -13.78 -14.31
C PRO A 279 20.15 -14.26 -15.68
N ILE A 280 21.05 -15.25 -15.71
CA ILE A 280 21.63 -15.79 -16.94
C ILE A 280 20.57 -16.58 -17.72
N TYR A 281 19.75 -17.38 -17.03
CA TYR A 281 18.60 -18.06 -17.63
C TYR A 281 17.56 -17.07 -18.17
N PHE A 282 17.34 -15.95 -17.46
CA PHE A 282 16.47 -14.88 -17.91
C PHE A 282 16.91 -14.34 -19.27
N PHE A 283 18.17 -13.91 -19.40
CA PHE A 283 18.69 -13.36 -20.65
C PHE A 283 18.62 -14.39 -21.80
N ARG A 284 19.12 -15.62 -21.59
CA ARG A 284 19.19 -16.63 -22.66
C ARG A 284 17.83 -17.00 -23.24
N LYS A 285 16.80 -17.17 -22.40
CA LYS A 285 15.49 -17.67 -22.85
C LYS A 285 14.57 -16.57 -23.39
N ASN A 286 14.74 -15.33 -22.93
CA ASN A 286 13.86 -14.23 -23.26
C ASN A 286 14.36 -13.33 -24.39
N PHE A 287 15.68 -13.15 -24.51
CA PHE A 287 16.25 -12.19 -25.48
C PHE A 287 16.70 -12.82 -26.80
N LEU A 288 17.05 -14.11 -26.85
CA LEU A 288 17.73 -14.68 -28.02
C LEU A 288 16.81 -15.41 -29.03
N ARG A 289 15.57 -15.79 -28.67
CA ARG A 289 14.73 -16.69 -29.51
C ARG A 289 13.21 -16.50 -29.39
N SER A 290 12.71 -15.31 -29.05
CA SER A 290 11.28 -15.14 -28.78
C SER A 290 10.71 -13.81 -29.28
N TRP A 291 9.48 -13.84 -29.79
CA TRP A 291 8.63 -12.66 -30.02
C TRP A 291 8.53 -11.73 -28.79
N ARG A 292 8.82 -12.28 -27.60
CA ARG A 292 8.93 -11.53 -26.35
C ARG A 292 10.03 -10.48 -26.37
N LEU A 293 11.06 -10.62 -27.22
CA LEU A 293 12.08 -9.59 -27.39
C LEU A 293 11.43 -8.27 -27.83
N LEU A 294 10.56 -8.29 -28.84
CA LEU A 294 9.84 -7.10 -29.29
C LEU A 294 9.00 -6.50 -28.16
N LEU A 295 8.28 -7.34 -27.40
CA LEU A 295 7.52 -6.89 -26.24
C LEU A 295 8.42 -6.21 -25.18
N TYR A 296 9.58 -6.80 -24.86
CA TYR A 296 10.50 -6.28 -23.85
C TYR A 296 11.20 -5.01 -24.31
N VAL A 297 11.56 -4.91 -25.59
CA VAL A 297 12.07 -3.67 -26.19
C VAL A 297 11.00 -2.59 -26.15
N SER A 298 9.76 -2.89 -26.56
CA SER A 298 8.64 -1.94 -26.53
C SER A 298 8.35 -1.45 -25.11
N ILE A 299 8.34 -2.34 -24.10
CA ILE A 299 8.18 -1.95 -22.69
C ILE A 299 9.35 -1.05 -22.26
N SER A 300 10.58 -1.40 -22.61
CA SER A 300 11.77 -0.60 -22.24
C SER A 300 11.75 0.79 -22.88
N LEU A 301 11.32 0.90 -24.15
CA LEU A 301 11.14 2.18 -24.85
C LEU A 301 10.03 3.01 -24.21
N LEU A 302 8.92 2.38 -23.82
CA LEU A 302 7.85 3.05 -23.08
C LEU A 302 8.34 3.57 -21.72
N MET A 303 9.14 2.78 -20.99
CA MET A 303 9.76 3.19 -19.73
C MET A 303 10.73 4.36 -19.91
N LEU A 304 11.54 4.36 -20.98
CA LEU A 304 12.41 5.49 -21.30
C LEU A 304 11.60 6.76 -21.63
N TYR A 305 10.50 6.61 -22.38
CA TYR A 305 9.58 7.70 -22.70
C TYR A 305 8.94 8.29 -21.44
N THR A 306 8.39 7.46 -20.55
CA THR A 306 7.76 7.92 -19.31
C THR A 306 8.78 8.50 -18.33
N VAL A 307 9.98 7.94 -18.21
CA VAL A 307 11.06 8.53 -17.39
C VAL A 307 11.49 9.90 -17.95
N LYS A 308 11.50 10.07 -19.28
CA LYS A 308 11.88 11.36 -19.89
C LYS A 308 10.83 12.45 -19.65
N TYR A 309 9.56 12.13 -19.86
CA TYR A 309 8.49 13.14 -19.93
C TYR A 309 7.58 13.20 -18.69
N HIS A 310 7.64 12.19 -17.82
CA HIS A 310 6.69 12.03 -16.71
C HIS A 310 7.39 11.82 -15.36
N THR A 311 8.72 11.97 -15.26
CA THR A 311 9.38 12.09 -13.95
C THR A 311 9.09 13.46 -13.35
N ILE A 312 8.59 13.48 -12.11
CA ILE A 312 8.30 14.71 -11.37
C ILE A 312 9.28 14.86 -10.22
N GLU A 313 9.95 16.01 -10.17
CA GLU A 313 10.84 16.39 -9.07
C GLU A 313 10.09 17.31 -8.11
N HIS A 314 9.30 16.74 -7.21
CA HIS A 314 8.48 17.51 -6.28
C HIS A 314 9.35 18.37 -5.34
N PRO A 315 9.03 19.66 -5.10
CA PRO A 315 9.83 20.55 -4.25
C PRO A 315 10.19 19.96 -2.89
N PHE A 316 9.26 19.26 -2.23
CA PHE A 316 9.51 18.64 -0.93
C PHE A 316 10.62 17.57 -0.96
N ILE A 317 10.75 16.80 -2.04
CA ILE A 317 11.87 15.84 -2.20
C ILE A 317 13.20 16.57 -2.32
N LEU A 318 13.20 17.79 -2.86
CA LEU A 318 14.40 18.56 -3.13
C LEU A 318 14.83 19.43 -1.96
N SER A 319 13.94 19.71 -1.02
CA SER A 319 14.20 20.62 0.11
C SER A 319 14.25 19.90 1.46
N ASP A 320 13.53 18.79 1.63
CA ASP A 320 13.39 18.16 2.93
C ASP A 320 14.38 17.01 3.15
N ASN A 321 15.56 17.35 3.68
CA ASN A 321 16.62 16.39 3.99
C ASN A 321 16.34 15.49 5.23
N ARG A 322 15.12 15.52 5.78
CA ARG A 322 14.70 14.58 6.83
C ARG A 322 14.27 13.23 6.25
N HIS A 323 13.86 13.19 4.97
CA HIS A 323 13.39 11.97 4.33
C HIS A 323 14.51 11.21 3.60
N PHE A 324 14.47 9.88 3.59
CA PHE A 324 15.41 9.08 2.79
C PHE A 324 15.25 9.33 1.27
N SER A 325 14.04 9.66 0.81
CA SER A 325 13.76 9.99 -0.59
C SER A 325 14.60 11.17 -1.08
N PHE A 326 14.86 12.18 -0.22
CA PHE A 326 15.75 13.31 -0.53
C PHE A 326 17.15 12.85 -0.93
N TYR A 327 17.75 11.96 -0.15
CA TYR A 327 19.12 11.48 -0.40
C TYR A 327 19.19 10.56 -1.63
N ILE A 328 18.18 9.73 -1.85
CA ILE A 328 18.08 8.93 -3.08
C ILE A 328 17.98 9.86 -4.30
N TRP A 329 17.19 10.93 -4.20
CA TRP A 329 17.06 11.88 -5.29
C TRP A 329 18.34 12.67 -5.54
N LYS A 330 18.95 13.19 -4.47
CA LYS A 330 20.18 14.00 -4.51
C LYS A 330 21.39 13.18 -4.96
N ASP A 331 21.66 12.06 -4.30
CA ASP A 331 22.94 11.36 -4.40
C ASP A 331 22.93 10.26 -5.48
N VAL A 332 21.75 9.78 -5.89
CA VAL A 332 21.60 8.78 -6.96
C VAL A 332 20.96 9.41 -8.19
N TYR A 333 19.71 9.88 -8.09
CA TYR A 333 18.92 10.26 -9.26
C TYR A 333 19.50 11.50 -10.00
N ARG A 334 19.93 12.51 -9.25
CA ARG A 334 20.50 13.78 -9.78
C ARG A 334 22.02 13.76 -9.94
N ARG A 335 22.71 12.68 -9.59
CA ARG A 335 24.17 12.61 -9.70
C ARG A 335 24.67 12.80 -11.13
N HIS A 336 23.90 12.33 -12.12
CA HIS A 336 24.16 12.60 -13.54
C HIS A 336 22.86 12.46 -14.35
N TYR A 337 22.67 13.30 -15.38
CA TYR A 337 21.41 13.36 -16.15
C TYR A 337 21.03 12.03 -16.84
N LEU A 338 22.01 11.14 -17.06
CA LEU A 338 21.82 9.80 -17.64
C LEU A 338 21.31 8.75 -16.65
N ILE A 339 21.51 8.94 -15.33
CA ILE A 339 21.25 7.87 -14.34
C ILE A 339 19.79 7.42 -14.38
N ARG A 340 18.83 8.36 -14.48
CA ARG A 340 17.41 8.03 -14.61
C ARG A 340 17.10 7.06 -15.76
N TYR A 341 17.83 7.15 -16.87
CA TYR A 341 17.66 6.25 -18.01
C TYR A 341 18.42 4.93 -17.80
N LEU A 342 19.60 4.98 -17.19
CA LEU A 342 20.39 3.79 -16.83
C LEU A 342 19.71 2.92 -15.77
N LEU A 343 18.77 3.47 -15.01
CA LEU A 343 17.93 2.71 -14.08
C LEU A 343 16.82 1.90 -14.77
N VAL A 344 16.45 2.22 -16.03
CA VAL A 344 15.36 1.52 -16.74
C VAL A 344 15.59 0.01 -16.86
N PRO A 345 16.78 -0.50 -17.24
CA PRO A 345 17.04 -1.95 -17.24
C PRO A 345 16.88 -2.59 -15.86
N VAL A 346 17.24 -1.87 -14.79
CA VAL A 346 17.10 -2.34 -13.41
C VAL A 346 15.62 -2.41 -13.00
N TYR A 347 14.87 -1.35 -13.29
CA TYR A 347 13.42 -1.29 -13.11
C TYR A 347 12.71 -2.41 -13.86
N PHE A 348 13.11 -2.65 -15.11
CA PHE A 348 12.55 -3.71 -15.95
C PHE A 348 12.80 -5.09 -15.34
N TYR A 349 14.03 -5.37 -14.91
CA TYR A 349 14.36 -6.64 -14.27
C TYR A 349 13.61 -6.84 -12.94
N ALA A 350 13.54 -5.80 -12.10
CA ALA A 350 12.77 -5.82 -10.86
C ALA A 350 11.27 -6.06 -11.12
N GLY A 351 10.69 -5.32 -12.06
CA GLY A 351 9.29 -5.50 -12.48
C GLY A 351 9.03 -6.90 -13.01
N TRP A 352 9.95 -7.46 -13.79
CA TRP A 352 9.84 -8.82 -14.27
C TRP A 352 9.91 -9.87 -13.15
N LEU A 353 10.81 -9.70 -12.16
CA LEU A 353 10.87 -10.57 -10.98
C LEU A 353 9.54 -10.51 -10.20
N CYS A 354 9.05 -9.30 -9.96
CA CYS A 354 7.79 -9.09 -9.24
C CYS A 354 6.60 -9.68 -9.99
N TRP A 355 6.48 -9.40 -11.28
CA TRP A 355 5.44 -9.94 -12.14
C TRP A 355 5.44 -11.46 -12.14
N ARG A 356 6.62 -12.09 -12.26
CA ARG A 356 6.71 -13.55 -12.29
C ARG A 356 6.31 -14.20 -10.97
N ALA A 357 6.57 -13.56 -9.83
CA ALA A 357 6.14 -14.03 -8.52
C ALA A 357 4.61 -13.98 -8.39
N LEU A 358 4.00 -12.88 -8.84
CA LEU A 358 2.56 -12.68 -8.78
C LEU A 358 1.81 -13.55 -9.80
N ALA A 359 2.26 -13.53 -11.06
CA ALA A 359 1.63 -14.24 -12.17
C ALA A 359 1.61 -15.76 -12.01
N LYS A 360 2.54 -16.33 -11.21
CA LYS A 360 2.52 -17.75 -10.86
C LYS A 360 1.45 -18.12 -9.84
N ALA A 361 0.99 -17.16 -9.05
CA ALA A 361 0.06 -17.38 -7.95
C ALA A 361 -1.37 -16.93 -8.28
N GLN A 362 -1.54 -15.93 -9.15
CA GLN A 362 -2.83 -15.30 -9.43
C GLN A 362 -3.18 -15.37 -10.92
N SER A 363 -4.49 -15.30 -11.23
CA SER A 363 -4.99 -15.24 -12.61
C SER A 363 -4.73 -13.89 -13.26
N ILE A 364 -4.80 -13.84 -14.59
CA ILE A 364 -4.51 -12.60 -15.34
C ILE A 364 -5.49 -11.47 -15.00
N VAL A 365 -6.78 -11.79 -14.83
CA VAL A 365 -7.82 -10.81 -14.47
C VAL A 365 -7.53 -10.25 -13.08
N TRP A 366 -7.23 -11.13 -12.11
CA TRP A 366 -6.85 -10.72 -10.76
C TRP A 366 -5.63 -9.78 -10.77
N CYS A 367 -4.59 -10.16 -11.52
CA CYS A 367 -3.36 -9.36 -11.65
C CYS A 367 -3.62 -7.97 -12.23
N LEU A 368 -4.48 -7.87 -13.26
CA LEU A 368 -4.77 -6.58 -13.89
C LEU A 368 -5.64 -5.67 -13.02
N ILE A 369 -6.56 -6.24 -12.22
CA ILE A 369 -7.28 -5.47 -11.18
C ILE A 369 -6.27 -4.90 -10.17
N ALA A 370 -5.32 -5.74 -9.71
CA ALA A 370 -4.30 -5.34 -8.75
C ALA A 370 -3.38 -4.22 -9.30
N VAL A 371 -2.84 -4.43 -10.50
CA VAL A 371 -1.96 -3.46 -11.17
C VAL A 371 -2.70 -2.16 -11.49
N GLY A 372 -3.94 -2.25 -11.97
CA GLY A 372 -4.78 -1.07 -12.26
C GLY A 372 -5.04 -0.22 -11.02
N GLY A 373 -5.41 -0.84 -9.90
CA GLY A 373 -5.61 -0.10 -8.65
C GLY A 373 -4.33 0.54 -8.09
N VAL A 374 -3.19 -0.16 -8.19
CA VAL A 374 -1.89 0.42 -7.84
C VAL A 374 -1.55 1.61 -8.75
N PHE A 375 -1.84 1.52 -10.04
CA PHE A 375 -1.61 2.60 -11.01
C PHE A 375 -2.46 3.83 -10.68
N LEU A 376 -3.75 3.62 -10.41
CA LEU A 376 -4.69 4.68 -10.02
C LEU A 376 -4.33 5.32 -8.67
N THR A 377 -3.64 4.60 -7.79
CA THR A 377 -3.19 5.14 -6.50
C THR A 377 -1.90 5.96 -6.63
N LEU A 378 -0.93 5.47 -7.41
CA LEU A 378 0.42 6.02 -7.40
C LEU A 378 0.73 7.01 -8.53
N ILE A 379 0.25 6.75 -9.76
CA ILE A 379 0.55 7.63 -10.90
C ILE A 379 0.03 9.06 -10.67
N PRO A 380 -1.16 9.28 -10.10
CA PRO A 380 -1.65 10.62 -9.78
C PRO A 380 -0.81 11.40 -8.76
N SER A 381 0.00 10.71 -7.95
CA SER A 381 0.72 11.31 -6.83
C SER A 381 2.07 11.91 -7.27
N PRO A 382 2.25 13.24 -7.20
CA PRO A 382 3.51 13.87 -7.61
C PRO A 382 4.65 13.58 -6.63
N LEU A 383 4.34 13.41 -5.34
CA LEU A 383 5.31 13.25 -4.27
C LEU A 383 5.69 11.77 -4.08
N LEU A 384 7.00 11.49 -4.01
CA LEU A 384 7.52 10.17 -3.67
C LEU A 384 7.74 10.07 -2.17
N GLU A 385 6.92 9.26 -1.51
CA GLU A 385 7.06 8.88 -0.11
C GLU A 385 6.86 7.37 0.04
N PHE A 386 7.74 6.71 0.80
CA PHE A 386 7.68 5.26 0.97
C PHE A 386 6.41 4.78 1.67
N ARG A 387 5.74 5.65 2.44
CA ARG A 387 4.45 5.33 3.09
C ARG A 387 3.34 5.02 2.07
N TYR A 388 3.43 5.52 0.84
CA TYR A 388 2.47 5.19 -0.22
C TYR A 388 2.61 3.75 -0.71
N PHE A 389 3.73 3.09 -0.43
CA PHE A 389 3.99 1.70 -0.83
C PHE A 389 3.53 0.66 0.20
N ILE A 390 2.99 1.09 1.34
CA ILE A 390 2.54 0.17 2.40
C ILE A 390 1.47 -0.79 1.90
N LEU A 391 0.31 -0.28 1.46
CA LEU A 391 -0.79 -1.13 0.96
C LEU A 391 -0.41 -1.96 -0.28
N PRO A 392 0.27 -1.40 -1.30
CA PRO A 392 0.78 -2.19 -2.43
C PRO A 392 1.70 -3.33 -1.99
N TYR A 393 2.56 -3.12 -0.98
CA TYR A 393 3.39 -4.17 -0.41
C TYR A 393 2.56 -5.28 0.23
N TYR A 394 1.59 -4.96 1.09
CA TYR A 394 0.75 -5.97 1.73
C TYR A 394 -0.02 -6.80 0.69
N ILE A 395 -0.66 -6.15 -0.28
CA ILE A 395 -1.41 -6.82 -1.36
C ILE A 395 -0.48 -7.73 -2.16
N TYR A 396 0.67 -7.22 -2.58
CA TYR A 396 1.63 -8.01 -3.34
C TYR A 396 2.13 -9.22 -2.54
N ARG A 397 2.55 -9.01 -1.29
CA ARG A 397 3.19 -10.05 -0.47
C ARG A 397 2.22 -11.14 0.01
N LEU A 398 0.93 -10.80 0.20
CA LEU A 398 -0.15 -11.75 0.49
C LEU A 398 -0.47 -12.67 -0.70
N HIS A 399 -0.26 -12.19 -1.92
CA HIS A 399 -0.74 -12.84 -3.14
C HIS A 399 0.33 -13.47 -4.04
N ILE A 400 1.60 -13.32 -3.72
CA ILE A 400 2.69 -14.00 -4.44
C ILE A 400 2.86 -15.46 -3.97
N VAL A 401 3.64 -16.23 -4.73
CA VAL A 401 3.94 -17.63 -4.41
C VAL A 401 4.51 -17.74 -2.98
N GLN A 402 3.91 -18.65 -2.20
CA GLN A 402 4.26 -18.83 -0.81
C GLN A 402 5.66 -19.40 -0.61
N SER A 403 6.41 -18.79 0.31
CA SER A 403 7.79 -19.16 0.62
C SER A 403 7.89 -20.25 1.68
N SER A 404 9.04 -20.94 1.71
CA SER A 404 9.38 -21.83 2.82
C SER A 404 9.64 -21.04 4.11
N LYS A 405 9.48 -21.69 5.27
CA LYS A 405 9.76 -21.07 6.58
C LYS A 405 11.17 -20.45 6.66
N SER A 406 12.17 -21.14 6.11
CA SER A 406 13.56 -20.65 6.08
C SER A 406 13.70 -19.36 5.28
N ARG A 407 13.04 -19.21 4.12
CA ARG A 407 13.10 -17.96 3.35
C ARG A 407 12.36 -16.82 4.03
N MET A 408 11.22 -17.12 4.65
CA MET A 408 10.52 -16.13 5.46
C MET A 408 11.38 -15.68 6.64
N ALA A 409 12.12 -16.58 7.29
CA ALA A 409 13.10 -16.21 8.30
C ALA A 409 14.22 -15.31 7.74
N SER A 410 14.72 -15.57 6.53
CA SER A 410 15.68 -14.68 5.87
C SER A 410 15.07 -13.29 5.55
N GLU A 411 13.80 -13.23 5.12
CA GLU A 411 13.07 -11.98 4.90
C GLU A 411 12.84 -11.21 6.21
N ILE A 412 12.53 -11.91 7.30
CA ILE A 412 12.45 -11.32 8.65
C ILE A 412 13.79 -10.69 9.03
N CYS A 413 14.90 -11.44 8.93
CA CYS A 413 16.22 -10.90 9.24
C CYS A 413 16.55 -9.67 8.38
N TRP A 414 16.29 -9.76 7.07
CA TRP A 414 16.50 -8.66 6.13
C TRP A 414 15.73 -7.39 6.54
N ASN A 415 14.43 -7.52 6.79
CA ASN A 415 13.57 -6.40 7.16
C ASN A 415 13.91 -5.84 8.55
N LEU A 416 14.27 -6.70 9.51
CA LEU A 416 14.73 -6.24 10.83
C LEU A 416 16.05 -5.49 10.73
N SER A 417 17.01 -5.94 9.91
CA SER A 417 18.27 -5.22 9.68
C SER A 417 18.03 -3.82 9.10
N ILE A 418 17.13 -3.70 8.12
CA ILE A 418 16.73 -2.39 7.56
C ILE A 418 16.10 -1.53 8.65
N SER A 419 15.15 -2.09 9.42
CA SER A 419 14.47 -1.36 10.49
C SER A 419 15.45 -0.87 11.55
N ILE A 420 16.41 -1.71 11.98
CA ILE A 420 17.47 -1.33 12.91
C ILE A 420 18.29 -0.16 12.36
N GLY A 421 18.68 -0.22 11.09
CA GLY A 421 19.41 0.89 10.43
C GLY A 421 18.61 2.19 10.41
N VAL A 422 17.33 2.13 10.06
CA VAL A 422 16.44 3.30 10.04
C VAL A 422 16.25 3.88 11.44
N TYR A 423 15.99 3.04 12.46
CA TYR A 423 15.88 3.51 13.84
C TYR A 423 17.19 4.06 14.38
N TYR A 424 18.33 3.48 14.02
CA TYR A 424 19.63 4.02 14.39
C TYR A 424 19.82 5.43 13.83
N LEU A 425 19.50 5.66 12.56
CA LEU A 425 19.55 7.01 11.97
C LEU A 425 18.56 7.96 12.66
N PHE A 426 17.32 7.53 12.88
CA PHE A 426 16.29 8.35 13.51
C PHE A 426 16.63 8.76 14.95
N PHE A 427 17.13 7.82 15.77
CA PHE A 427 17.41 8.08 17.18
C PHE A 427 18.80 8.65 17.45
N SER A 428 19.82 8.09 16.80
CA SER A 428 21.22 8.32 17.14
C SER A 428 21.94 9.31 16.23
N LYS A 429 21.31 9.73 15.11
CA LYS A 429 21.87 10.73 14.18
C LYS A 429 20.94 11.95 14.00
N PRO A 430 20.55 12.64 15.09
CA PRO A 430 19.86 13.92 14.95
C PRO A 430 20.80 14.97 14.33
N PHE A 431 20.20 15.97 13.68
CA PHE A 431 20.91 17.10 13.10
C PHE A 431 20.08 18.39 13.26
N THR A 432 20.68 19.54 13.00
CA THR A 432 20.00 20.84 13.01
C THR A 432 20.26 21.57 11.68
N TRP A 433 19.33 22.43 11.27
CA TRP A 433 19.59 23.33 10.16
C TRP A 433 20.27 24.61 10.67
N PRO A 434 21.19 25.22 9.90
CA PRO A 434 21.77 26.51 10.26
C PRO A 434 20.71 27.61 10.46
N SER A 435 19.60 27.54 9.73
CA SER A 435 18.46 28.47 9.85
C SER A 435 17.58 28.21 11.09
N GLU A 436 17.61 27.01 11.64
CA GLU A 436 16.82 26.60 12.81
C GLU A 436 17.70 25.85 13.81
N PRO A 437 18.69 26.51 14.43
CA PRO A 437 19.68 25.84 15.26
C PRO A 437 19.09 25.17 16.52
N ASN A 438 17.90 25.60 16.93
CA ASN A 438 17.18 25.08 18.10
C ASN A 438 16.20 23.94 17.75
N SER A 439 15.95 23.67 16.47
CA SER A 439 15.05 22.62 16.01
C SER A 439 15.83 21.34 15.69
N VAL A 440 15.64 20.30 16.51
CA VAL A 440 16.28 19.00 16.26
C VAL A 440 15.51 18.23 15.18
N MET A 441 16.19 17.97 14.07
CA MET A 441 15.71 17.17 12.94
C MET A 441 16.27 15.75 12.99
N ARG A 442 15.55 14.80 12.38
CA ARG A 442 15.83 13.35 12.41
C ARG A 442 15.49 12.69 11.07
N PHE A 443 16.26 11.68 10.70
CA PHE A 443 16.01 10.93 9.46
C PHE A 443 14.83 9.97 9.60
N MET A 444 13.87 10.02 8.68
CA MET A 444 12.76 9.06 8.60
C MET A 444 12.44 8.65 7.16
N TRP A 445 11.51 7.70 7.03
CA TRP A 445 11.03 7.17 5.74
C TRP A 445 10.49 8.23 4.80
#